data_AF-A0A6B8VZU7-F1
#
_entry.id   AF-A0A6B8VZU7-F1
#
_cell.length_a   1.000
_cell.length_b   1.000
_cell.length_c   1.000
_cell.angle_alpha   90.00
_cell.angle_beta   90.00
_cell.angle_gamma   90.00
#
_symmetry.space_group_name_H-M   'P 1'
#
loop_
_entity.id
_entity.type
_entity.pdbx_description
1 polymer ?
#
loop_
_entity_poly.entity_id
_entity_poly.type
_entity_poly.pdbx_seq_one_letter_code
_entity_poly.pdbx_strand_id
1 'polypeptide(L)'
;MTDILPAFIDLAPPAGVVAPGGWEPLASLADEYASSRLHLTEAARLRLYARSDAALLDALLSAGFQVDPTGGVAPAGEIGWLAQEDGLVHLGAALPLGALSSRMARMLDVIEAPVTLCRDRVLRIEGLSESVAEQVVRVLAPQGLIFDVNSPLRTVSACVGTGQCGLALSDVRGDALQAASSGALGTGHTHFVGCSHRCGAPAYPHTEYLATGDGEYEVSG
;
A
#
# COMPACT_ATOMS: atom_id res chain seq x y z
N MET A 1 -10.09 -27.66 11.08
CA MET A 1 -8.98 -26.79 10.65
C MET A 1 -9.22 -25.46 11.28
N THR A 2 -8.44 -25.10 12.31
CA THR A 2 -8.58 -23.80 12.97
C THR A 2 -8.19 -22.74 11.95
N ASP A 3 -9.17 -21.99 11.46
CA ASP A 3 -8.97 -20.84 10.57
C ASP A 3 -8.22 -19.77 11.36
N ILE A 4 -6.88 -19.83 11.33
CA ILE A 4 -6.06 -18.76 11.86
C ILE A 4 -6.07 -17.69 10.78
N LEU A 5 -7.03 -16.75 10.87
CA LEU A 5 -6.98 -15.52 10.11
C LEU A 5 -5.59 -14.89 10.32
N PRO A 6 -4.91 -14.40 9.28
CA PRO A 6 -3.60 -13.82 9.43
C PRO A 6 -3.68 -12.65 10.40
N ALA A 7 -2.90 -12.73 11.47
CA ALA A 7 -2.80 -11.65 12.43
C ALA A 7 -2.07 -10.48 11.76
N PHE A 8 -2.53 -9.27 12.02
CA PHE A 8 -1.90 -8.07 11.48
C PHE A 8 -1.58 -7.10 12.61
N ILE A 9 -0.55 -6.28 12.38
CA ILE A 9 -0.18 -5.20 13.27
C ILE A 9 -0.19 -3.90 12.48
N ASP A 10 -0.93 -2.92 13.01
CA ASP A 10 -0.92 -1.55 12.52
C ASP A 10 0.13 -0.75 13.27
N LEU A 11 1.09 -0.20 12.53
CA LEU A 11 2.05 0.75 13.04
C LEU A 11 1.45 2.15 13.00
N ALA A 12 1.84 2.94 14.00
CA ALA A 12 1.52 4.35 14.09
C ALA A 12 2.82 5.11 14.31
N PRO A 13 3.59 5.40 13.24
CA PRO A 13 4.76 6.22 13.39
C PRO A 13 4.39 7.59 14.00
N PRO A 14 5.27 8.21 14.80
CA PRO A 14 5.01 9.51 15.41
C PRO A 14 4.52 10.54 14.38
N ALA A 15 3.41 11.21 14.68
CA ALA A 15 2.74 12.16 13.77
C ALA A 15 2.37 11.60 12.37
N GLY A 16 2.35 10.27 12.20
CA GLY A 16 2.16 9.63 10.90
C GLY A 16 3.38 9.73 9.98
N VAL A 17 4.57 10.01 10.50
CA VAL A 17 5.79 10.24 9.71
C VAL A 17 6.83 9.17 9.99
N VAL A 18 7.24 8.44 8.94
CA VAL A 18 8.44 7.59 9.00
C VAL A 18 9.65 8.49 8.75
N ALA A 19 10.48 8.65 9.78
CA ALA A 19 11.70 9.45 9.72
C ALA A 19 12.78 8.78 8.85
N PRO A 20 13.77 9.55 8.37
CA PRO A 20 14.96 8.98 7.71
C PRO A 20 15.59 7.85 8.56
N GLY A 21 15.98 6.75 7.91
CA GLY A 21 16.49 5.53 8.56
C GLY A 21 15.41 4.63 9.17
N GLY A 22 14.14 5.03 9.12
CA GLY A 22 13.03 4.22 9.63
C GLY A 22 12.53 3.17 8.66
N TRP A 23 12.83 3.26 7.36
CA TRP A 23 12.27 2.35 6.35
C TRP A 23 13.07 1.06 6.18
N GLU A 24 14.39 1.08 6.36
CA GLU A 24 15.21 -0.13 6.31
C GLU A 24 14.81 -1.15 7.40
N PRO A 25 14.67 -0.76 8.68
CA PRO A 25 14.25 -1.70 9.73
C PRO A 25 12.87 -2.29 9.45
N LEU A 26 11.94 -1.47 8.94
CA LEU A 26 10.61 -1.91 8.51
C LEU A 26 10.67 -2.93 7.38
N ALA A 27 11.56 -2.72 6.41
CA ALA A 27 11.78 -3.65 5.31
C ALA A 27 12.32 -4.99 5.80
N SER A 28 13.30 -4.96 6.70
CA SER A 28 13.92 -6.14 7.29
C SER A 28 12.92 -6.94 8.14
N LEU A 29 12.10 -6.27 8.96
CA LEU A 29 10.99 -6.91 9.68
C LEU A 29 9.93 -7.49 8.75
N ALA A 30 9.63 -6.81 7.63
CA ALA A 30 8.68 -7.33 6.65
C ALA A 30 9.20 -8.60 5.95
N ASP A 31 10.49 -8.65 5.64
CA ASP A 31 11.13 -9.85 5.06
C ASP A 31 11.10 -11.03 6.03
N GLU A 32 11.39 -10.80 7.31
CA GLU A 32 11.48 -11.84 8.31
C GLU A 32 10.10 -12.35 8.78
N TYR A 33 9.15 -11.43 9.01
CA TYR A 33 7.89 -11.72 9.68
C TYR A 33 6.64 -11.58 8.80
N ALA A 34 6.70 -10.82 7.69
CA ALA A 34 5.52 -10.34 6.97
C ALA A 34 5.57 -10.43 5.44
N SER A 35 5.91 -11.60 4.90
CA SER A 35 5.86 -11.91 3.45
C SER A 35 6.51 -10.85 2.54
N SER A 36 7.55 -10.16 3.04
CA SER A 36 8.26 -9.09 2.34
C SER A 36 7.36 -7.91 1.90
N ARG A 37 6.24 -7.67 2.59
CA ARG A 37 5.29 -6.61 2.25
C ARG A 37 4.82 -5.82 3.45
N LEU A 38 4.62 -4.53 3.22
CA LEU A 38 3.91 -3.61 4.09
C LEU A 38 2.67 -3.10 3.35
N HIS A 39 1.66 -2.68 4.09
CA HIS A 39 0.40 -2.23 3.54
C HIS A 39 0.02 -0.87 4.10
N LEU A 40 -0.07 0.15 3.26
CA LEU A 40 -0.69 1.41 3.65
C LEU A 40 -2.20 1.28 3.50
N THR A 41 -2.91 1.46 4.60
CA THR A 41 -4.38 1.40 4.65
C THR A 41 -5.00 2.73 4.18
N GLU A 42 -6.30 2.71 3.89
CA GLU A 42 -7.08 3.93 3.56
C GLU A 42 -7.00 4.99 4.68
N ALA A 43 -6.86 4.53 5.93
CA ALA A 43 -6.76 5.37 7.11
C ALA A 43 -5.32 5.79 7.43
N ALA A 44 -4.37 5.66 6.48
CA ALA A 44 -2.97 6.03 6.62
C ALA A 44 -2.17 5.25 7.68
N ARG A 45 -2.56 3.99 7.95
CA ARG A 45 -1.81 3.09 8.85
C ARG A 45 -0.90 2.20 8.05
N LEU A 46 0.33 2.00 8.52
CA LEU A 46 1.26 1.04 7.93
C LEU A 46 1.07 -0.32 8.61
N ARG A 47 0.57 -1.29 7.85
CA ARG A 47 0.17 -2.61 8.33
C ARG A 47 1.13 -3.69 7.85
N LEU A 48 1.47 -4.63 8.74
CA LEU A 48 2.16 -5.86 8.40
C LEU A 48 1.25 -7.05 8.73
N TYR A 49 1.16 -8.01 7.81
CA TYR A 49 0.45 -9.28 8.02
C TYR A 49 1.47 -10.37 8.34
N ALA A 50 1.35 -10.97 9.52
CA ALA A 50 2.27 -11.99 10.00
C ALA A 50 1.55 -13.32 10.29
N ARG A 51 2.33 -14.40 10.29
CA ARG A 51 1.86 -15.71 10.76
C ARG A 51 1.67 -15.75 12.28
N SER A 52 2.43 -14.94 13.01
CA SER A 52 2.32 -14.74 14.46
C SER A 52 2.48 -13.25 14.75
N ASP A 53 1.47 -12.64 15.35
CA ASP A 53 1.51 -11.26 15.82
C ASP A 53 2.44 -11.07 17.01
N ALA A 54 2.50 -12.00 17.96
CA ALA A 54 3.32 -11.87 19.16
C ALA A 54 4.82 -11.67 18.83
N ALA A 55 5.37 -12.48 17.91
CA ALA A 55 6.77 -12.36 17.51
C ALA A 55 7.05 -11.05 16.75
N LEU A 56 6.15 -10.68 15.82
CA LEU A 56 6.27 -9.42 15.09
C LEU A 56 6.16 -8.21 16.04
N LEU A 57 5.26 -8.25 17.01
CA LEU A 57 5.07 -7.19 17.99
C LEU A 57 6.34 -6.96 18.82
N ASP A 58 6.93 -8.03 19.35
CA ASP A 58 8.16 -7.95 20.14
C ASP A 58 9.33 -7.36 19.32
N ALA A 59 9.47 -7.81 18.06
CA ALA A 59 10.49 -7.31 17.15
C ALA A 59 10.29 -5.82 16.81
N LEU A 60 9.04 -5.39 16.55
CA LEU A 60 8.70 -3.99 16.30
C LEU A 60 9.02 -3.10 17.49
N LEU A 61 8.62 -3.51 18.71
CA LEU A 61 8.89 -2.76 19.93
C LEU A 61 10.39 -2.67 20.23
N SER A 62 11.13 -3.76 20.00
CA SER A 62 12.58 -3.80 20.15
C SER A 62 13.30 -2.88 19.15
N ALA A 63 12.75 -2.74 17.94
CA ALA A 63 13.20 -1.79 16.93
C ALA A 63 12.73 -0.34 17.19
N GLY A 64 11.98 -0.09 18.27
CA GLY A 64 11.52 1.24 18.67
C GLY A 64 10.28 1.75 17.94
N PHE A 65 9.57 0.90 17.20
CA PHE A 65 8.32 1.29 16.55
C PHE A 65 7.16 1.32 17.54
N GLN A 66 6.26 2.29 17.34
CA GLN A 66 5.03 2.38 18.10
C GLN A 66 3.89 1.66 17.38
N VAL A 67 3.13 0.89 18.15
CA VAL A 67 1.89 0.27 17.73
C VAL A 67 0.77 1.01 18.44
N ASP A 68 -0.08 1.68 17.69
CA ASP A 68 -1.29 2.29 18.23
C ASP A 68 -2.48 1.71 17.45
N PRO A 69 -3.41 1.01 18.12
CA PRO A 69 -4.63 0.50 17.49
C PRO A 69 -5.72 1.57 17.32
N THR A 70 -5.63 2.70 18.03
CA THR A 70 -6.65 3.77 18.01
C THR A 70 -6.45 4.75 16.85
N GLY A 71 -5.19 5.13 16.56
CA GLY A 71 -4.80 5.87 15.37
C GLY A 71 -5.02 7.38 15.51
N GLY A 72 -4.13 8.16 14.89
CA GLY A 72 -4.23 9.62 14.82
C GLY A 72 -4.97 10.10 13.57
N VAL A 73 -5.30 11.40 13.53
CA VAL A 73 -5.83 12.03 12.31
C VAL A 73 -4.68 12.22 11.32
N ALA A 74 -4.67 11.44 10.25
CA ALA A 74 -3.72 11.59 9.15
C ALA A 74 -4.18 12.66 8.13
N PRO A 75 -3.27 13.30 7.38
CA PRO A 75 -3.65 14.22 6.30
C PRO A 75 -4.31 13.49 5.12
N ALA A 76 -5.00 14.25 4.27
CA ALA A 76 -5.48 13.75 2.98
C ALA A 76 -4.29 13.43 2.06
N GLY A 77 -4.45 12.43 1.19
CA GLY A 77 -3.47 12.10 0.18
C GLY A 77 -3.57 13.05 -1.02
N GLU A 78 -2.52 13.83 -1.27
CA GLU A 78 -2.33 14.58 -2.52
C GLU A 78 -1.27 13.87 -3.35
N ILE A 79 -1.51 13.68 -4.64
CA ILE A 79 -0.62 12.93 -5.55
C ILE A 79 0.04 13.89 -6.52
N GLY A 80 1.33 13.67 -6.78
CA GLY A 80 2.11 14.39 -7.76
C GLY A 80 3.11 15.35 -7.11
N TRP A 81 3.41 16.42 -7.84
CA TRP A 81 4.42 17.40 -7.50
C TRP A 81 3.81 18.58 -6.72
N LEU A 82 4.18 18.73 -5.46
CA LEU A 82 3.60 19.72 -4.55
C LEU A 82 4.67 20.76 -4.18
N ALA A 83 4.78 21.81 -5.01
CA ALA A 83 5.75 22.88 -4.81
C ALA A 83 5.44 23.71 -3.56
N GLN A 84 6.49 24.06 -2.81
CA GLN A 84 6.43 24.88 -1.60
C GLN A 84 6.94 26.30 -1.88
N GLU A 85 6.56 27.27 -1.04
CA GLU A 85 6.98 28.67 -1.18
C GLU A 85 8.49 28.88 -0.99
N ASP A 86 9.15 27.98 -0.26
CA ASP A 86 10.59 28.00 0.00
C ASP A 86 11.44 27.37 -1.13
N GLY A 87 10.80 26.92 -2.22
CA GLY A 87 11.44 26.27 -3.35
C GLY A 87 11.69 24.77 -3.16
N LEU A 88 11.27 24.18 -2.05
CA LEU A 88 11.24 22.73 -1.87
C LEU A 88 10.01 22.11 -2.50
N VAL A 89 10.04 20.78 -2.63
CA VAL A 89 9.00 19.97 -3.26
C VAL A 89 8.61 18.86 -2.31
N HIS A 90 7.30 18.64 -2.18
CA HIS A 90 6.78 17.39 -1.61
C HIS A 90 6.29 16.51 -2.77
N LEU A 91 6.61 15.22 -2.71
CA LEU A 91 6.17 14.26 -3.72
C LEU A 91 5.11 13.35 -3.12
N GLY A 92 3.88 13.48 -3.62
CA GLY A 92 2.78 12.59 -3.33
C GLY A 92 2.76 11.37 -4.24
N ALA A 93 2.83 10.17 -3.67
CA ALA A 93 2.85 8.91 -4.39
C ALA A 93 1.77 7.95 -3.87
N ALA A 94 0.84 7.53 -4.73
CA ALA A 94 -0.08 6.46 -4.38
C ALA A 94 0.58 5.09 -4.49
N LEU A 95 0.15 4.18 -3.60
CA LEU A 95 0.55 2.78 -3.63
C LEU A 95 -0.51 1.93 -4.36
N PRO A 96 -0.14 1.19 -5.42
CA PRO A 96 -1.06 0.28 -6.08
C PRO A 96 -1.58 -0.76 -5.07
N LEU A 97 -2.90 -0.82 -4.91
CA LEU A 97 -3.57 -1.69 -3.93
C LEU A 97 -3.07 -1.49 -2.48
N GLY A 98 -2.45 -0.35 -2.16
CA GLY A 98 -1.87 -0.05 -0.86
C GLY A 98 -0.68 -0.92 -0.48
N ALA A 99 -0.09 -1.65 -1.41
CA ALA A 99 1.00 -2.57 -1.11
C ALA A 99 2.36 -1.92 -1.38
N LEU A 100 3.27 -2.05 -0.42
CA LEU A 100 4.65 -1.63 -0.48
C LEU A 100 5.54 -2.86 -0.30
N SER A 101 6.49 -3.10 -1.21
CA SER A 101 7.46 -4.18 -1.03
C SER A 101 8.56 -3.75 -0.05
N SER A 102 9.21 -4.71 0.62
CA SER A 102 10.42 -4.43 1.41
C SER A 102 11.53 -3.79 0.57
N ARG A 103 11.64 -4.15 -0.71
CA ARG A 103 12.51 -3.47 -1.68
C ARG A 103 12.17 -1.99 -1.82
N MET A 104 10.89 -1.64 -2.00
CA MET A 104 10.47 -0.25 -2.11
C MET A 104 10.72 0.52 -0.80
N ALA A 105 10.46 -0.10 0.36
CA ALA A 105 10.79 0.50 1.65
C ALA A 105 12.28 0.84 1.75
N ARG A 106 13.18 -0.09 1.38
CA ARG A 106 14.63 0.22 1.30
C ARG A 106 14.96 1.35 0.33
N MET A 107 14.26 1.46 -0.80
CA MET A 107 14.45 2.58 -1.72
C MET A 107 13.98 3.91 -1.13
N LEU A 108 12.90 3.93 -0.34
CA LEU A 108 12.46 5.11 0.41
C LEU A 108 13.48 5.54 1.47
N ASP A 109 14.14 4.57 2.12
CA ASP A 109 15.17 4.84 3.13
C ASP A 109 16.37 5.60 2.54
N VAL A 110 16.81 5.20 1.33
CA VAL A 110 17.94 5.81 0.60
C VAL A 110 17.70 7.29 0.25
N ILE A 111 16.45 7.74 0.20
CA ILE A 111 16.12 9.14 -0.08
C ILE A 111 16.53 10.05 1.10
N GLU A 112 16.65 9.47 2.30
CA GLU A 112 16.98 10.18 3.54
C GLU A 112 16.01 11.36 3.86
N ALA A 113 14.78 11.27 3.35
CA ALA A 113 13.73 12.26 3.55
C ALA A 113 12.62 11.71 4.47
N PRO A 114 11.98 12.55 5.29
CA PRO A 114 10.78 12.16 6.01
C PRO A 114 9.66 11.76 5.04
N VAL A 115 8.92 10.70 5.38
CA VAL A 115 7.77 10.25 4.60
C VAL A 115 6.52 10.26 5.46
N THR A 116 5.58 11.13 5.10
CA THR A 116 4.26 11.20 5.74
C THR A 116 3.34 10.15 5.15
N LEU A 117 2.68 9.39 6.03
CA LEU A 117 1.59 8.49 5.66
C LEU A 117 0.31 9.30 5.55
N CYS A 118 -0.30 9.31 4.37
CA CYS A 118 -1.55 10.01 4.10
C CYS A 118 -2.68 9.02 3.89
N ARG A 119 -3.92 9.51 4.01
CA ARG A 119 -5.11 8.72 3.64
C ARG A 119 -5.09 8.35 2.16
N ASP A 120 -6.02 7.48 1.76
CA ASP A 120 -6.20 7.06 0.37
C ASP A 120 -4.95 6.37 -0.22
N ARG A 121 -4.17 5.73 0.66
CA ARG A 121 -2.96 4.95 0.36
C ARG A 121 -1.85 5.76 -0.32
N VAL A 122 -1.69 7.01 0.09
CA VAL A 122 -0.68 7.93 -0.41
C VAL A 122 0.47 8.08 0.58
N LEU A 123 1.70 8.01 0.08
CA LEU A 123 2.91 8.43 0.79
C LEU A 123 3.27 9.84 0.29
N ARG A 124 3.64 10.75 1.19
CA ARG A 124 4.21 12.04 0.82
C ARG A 124 5.66 12.14 1.28
N ILE A 125 6.58 12.19 0.33
CA ILE A 125 8.01 12.37 0.58
C ILE A 125 8.27 13.87 0.71
N GLU A 126 8.73 14.30 1.87
CA GLU A 126 8.75 15.72 2.26
C GLU A 126 10.10 16.39 1.93
N GLY A 127 10.05 17.69 1.68
CA GLY A 127 11.21 18.60 1.69
C GLY A 127 12.33 18.33 0.68
N LEU A 128 12.03 17.83 -0.52
CA LEU A 128 13.04 17.55 -1.54
C LEU A 128 13.42 18.82 -2.31
N SER A 129 14.68 18.94 -2.73
CA SER A 129 15.00 19.87 -3.81
C SER A 129 14.39 19.38 -5.13
N GLU A 130 14.10 20.30 -6.05
CA GLU A 130 13.54 19.97 -7.37
C GLU A 130 14.37 18.90 -8.11
N SER A 131 15.70 19.04 -8.12
CA SER A 131 16.58 18.05 -8.77
C SER A 131 16.49 16.66 -8.12
N VAL A 132 16.33 16.57 -6.80
CA VAL A 132 16.19 15.29 -6.09
C VAL A 132 14.79 14.71 -6.37
N ALA A 133 13.75 15.53 -6.33
CA ALA A 133 12.38 15.12 -6.63
C ALA A 133 12.27 14.52 -8.05
N GLU A 134 12.91 15.12 -9.06
CA GLU A 134 12.96 14.56 -10.40
C GLU A 134 13.59 13.16 -10.43
N GLN A 135 14.71 12.95 -9.72
CA GLN A 135 15.36 11.64 -9.66
C GLN A 135 14.49 10.61 -8.94
N VAL A 136 13.83 11.00 -7.84
CA VAL A 136 12.90 10.15 -7.10
C VAL A 136 11.78 9.67 -8.02
N VAL A 137 11.13 10.56 -8.79
CA VAL A 137 10.08 10.17 -9.73
C VAL A 137 10.63 9.22 -10.80
N ARG A 138 11.79 9.53 -11.41
CA ARG A 138 12.41 8.70 -12.45
C ARG A 138 12.75 7.30 -11.97
N VAL A 139 13.11 7.13 -10.70
CA VAL A 139 13.51 5.85 -10.13
C VAL A 139 12.32 5.09 -9.57
N LEU A 140 11.43 5.72 -8.83
CA LEU A 140 10.36 5.03 -8.10
C LEU A 140 9.11 4.78 -8.94
N ALA A 141 8.81 5.61 -9.94
CA ALA A 141 7.65 5.38 -10.81
C ALA A 141 7.76 4.04 -11.57
N PRO A 142 8.90 3.71 -12.21
CA PRO A 142 9.08 2.40 -12.84
C PRO A 142 9.07 1.22 -11.86
N GLN A 143 9.26 1.47 -10.56
CA GLN A 143 9.18 0.44 -9.52
C GLN A 143 7.74 0.29 -8.96
N GLY A 144 6.78 1.07 -9.48
CA GLY A 144 5.35 0.91 -9.19
C GLY A 144 4.74 2.00 -8.30
N LEU A 145 5.49 3.02 -7.86
CA LEU A 145 4.87 4.19 -7.22
C LEU A 145 4.11 5.04 -8.24
N ILE A 146 2.93 5.51 -7.87
CA ILE A 146 2.05 6.25 -8.78
C ILE A 146 2.11 7.74 -8.42
N PHE A 147 2.71 8.54 -9.30
CA PHE A 147 2.80 10.00 -9.17
C PHE A 147 1.78 10.76 -10.04
N ASP A 148 0.92 10.04 -10.78
CA ASP A 148 -0.15 10.63 -11.58
C ASP A 148 -1.50 10.45 -10.88
N VAL A 149 -2.15 11.58 -10.55
CA VAL A 149 -3.47 11.62 -9.92
C VAL A 149 -4.56 10.96 -10.77
N ASN A 150 -4.38 10.94 -12.10
CA ASN A 150 -5.32 10.38 -13.07
C ASN A 150 -5.04 8.91 -13.41
N SER A 151 -4.08 8.28 -12.72
CA SER A 151 -3.71 6.89 -13.01
C SER A 151 -4.91 5.95 -12.81
N PRO A 152 -5.22 5.07 -13.80
CA PRO A 152 -6.31 4.09 -13.69
C PRO A 152 -6.05 3.07 -12.57
N LEU A 153 -4.81 2.91 -12.12
CA LEU A 153 -4.47 2.05 -10.99
C LEU A 153 -5.07 2.53 -9.66
N ARG A 154 -5.62 3.76 -9.61
CA ARG A 154 -6.32 4.29 -8.45
C ARG A 154 -7.79 3.87 -8.38
N THR A 155 -8.37 3.44 -9.49
CA THR A 155 -9.78 3.03 -9.55
C THR A 155 -9.93 1.51 -9.41
N VAL A 156 -8.90 0.83 -8.91
CA VAL A 156 -8.93 -0.60 -8.65
C VAL A 156 -8.60 -0.93 -7.21
N SER A 157 -9.34 -1.87 -6.65
CA SER A 157 -8.98 -2.56 -5.42
C SER A 157 -9.13 -4.06 -5.61
N ALA A 158 -8.52 -4.84 -4.72
CA ALA A 158 -8.61 -6.29 -4.76
C ALA A 158 -8.48 -6.86 -3.35
N CYS A 159 -9.06 -8.04 -3.12
CA CYS A 159 -8.70 -8.84 -1.95
C CYS A 159 -7.25 -9.34 -2.07
N VAL A 160 -6.77 -10.11 -1.08
CA VAL A 160 -5.36 -10.55 -1.08
C VAL A 160 -5.04 -11.57 -2.18
N GLY A 161 -6.04 -12.27 -2.71
CA GLY A 161 -5.90 -13.24 -3.79
C GLY A 161 -5.15 -14.52 -3.45
N THR A 162 -4.87 -15.30 -4.49
CA THR A 162 -3.97 -16.46 -4.39
C THR A 162 -2.59 -16.00 -3.93
N GLY A 163 -1.87 -16.88 -3.21
CA GLY A 163 -0.57 -16.57 -2.59
C GLY A 163 -0.65 -16.09 -1.14
N GLN A 164 -1.79 -15.53 -0.69
CA GLN A 164 -2.01 -15.18 0.72
C GLN A 164 -3.34 -15.68 1.29
N CYS A 165 -4.30 -16.08 0.44
CA CYS A 165 -5.56 -16.67 0.86
C CYS A 165 -5.76 -18.02 0.17
N GLY A 166 -5.97 -19.08 0.96
CA GLY A 166 -6.25 -20.43 0.45
C GLY A 166 -7.67 -20.61 -0.11
N LEU A 167 -8.55 -19.64 0.08
CA LEU A 167 -9.91 -19.65 -0.47
C LEU A 167 -10.01 -18.98 -1.85
N ALA A 168 -8.99 -18.20 -2.24
CA ALA A 168 -9.01 -17.44 -3.47
C ALA A 168 -8.79 -18.35 -4.68
N LEU A 169 -9.50 -18.05 -5.78
CA LEU A 169 -9.46 -18.81 -7.02
C LEU A 169 -8.53 -18.22 -8.08
N SER A 170 -8.13 -16.94 -7.95
CA SER A 170 -7.22 -16.24 -8.90
C SER A 170 -6.24 -15.30 -8.20
N ASP A 171 -5.16 -14.93 -8.88
CA ASP A 171 -4.28 -13.81 -8.50
C ASP A 171 -4.96 -12.47 -8.79
N VAL A 172 -6.02 -12.17 -8.05
CA VAL A 172 -6.82 -10.95 -8.22
C VAL A 172 -6.02 -9.66 -8.13
N ARG A 173 -4.86 -9.67 -7.46
CA ARG A 173 -4.00 -8.47 -7.39
C ARG A 173 -3.23 -8.29 -8.68
N GLY A 174 -2.63 -9.36 -9.21
CA GLY A 174 -2.01 -9.35 -10.53
C GLY A 174 -3.01 -8.96 -11.62
N ASP A 175 -4.17 -9.62 -11.62
CA ASP A 175 -5.24 -9.42 -12.59
C ASP A 175 -5.78 -7.98 -12.56
N ALA A 176 -6.01 -7.41 -11.37
CA ALA A 176 -6.47 -6.03 -11.22
C ALA A 176 -5.47 -5.02 -11.79
N LEU A 177 -4.17 -5.20 -11.52
CA LEU A 177 -3.12 -4.31 -12.01
C LEU A 177 -2.97 -4.41 -13.53
N GLN A 178 -3.08 -5.61 -14.09
CA GLN A 178 -3.04 -5.84 -15.53
C GLN A 178 -4.26 -5.22 -16.23
N ALA A 179 -5.47 -5.42 -15.70
CA ALA A 179 -6.69 -4.88 -16.26
C ALA A 179 -6.69 -3.34 -16.25
N ALA A 180 -6.26 -2.73 -15.14
CA ALA A 180 -6.12 -1.27 -15.04
C ALA A 180 -5.09 -0.72 -16.02
N SER A 181 -3.92 -1.37 -16.14
CA SER A 181 -2.83 -0.89 -17.01
C SER A 181 -3.14 -1.05 -18.50
N SER A 182 -3.97 -2.02 -18.87
CA SER A 182 -4.38 -2.26 -20.27
C SER A 182 -5.57 -1.40 -20.71
N GLY A 183 -6.21 -0.67 -19.79
CA GLY A 183 -7.43 0.10 -20.07
C GLY A 183 -8.66 -0.78 -20.31
N ALA A 184 -8.64 -2.04 -19.85
CA ALA A 184 -9.73 -2.99 -20.02
C ALA A 184 -10.92 -2.71 -19.08
N LEU A 185 -10.75 -1.84 -18.09
CA LEU A 185 -11.76 -1.53 -17.09
C LEU A 185 -12.72 -0.43 -17.57
N GLY A 186 -13.97 -0.55 -17.14
CA GLY A 186 -15.00 0.47 -17.38
C GLY A 186 -14.82 1.72 -16.53
N THR A 187 -15.82 2.59 -16.56
CA THR A 187 -15.84 3.81 -15.74
C THR A 187 -16.17 3.49 -14.28
N GLY A 188 -15.49 4.18 -13.36
CA GLY A 188 -15.74 4.04 -11.92
C GLY A 188 -14.78 3.07 -11.25
N HIS A 189 -15.05 2.76 -9.98
CA HIS A 189 -14.19 1.89 -9.18
C HIS A 189 -14.48 0.42 -9.49
N THR A 190 -13.43 -0.39 -9.60
CA THR A 190 -13.51 -1.83 -9.79
C THR A 190 -12.88 -2.57 -8.61
N HIS A 191 -13.55 -3.62 -8.11
CA HIS A 191 -13.03 -4.49 -7.07
C HIS A 191 -12.88 -5.93 -7.56
N PHE A 192 -11.66 -6.46 -7.53
CA PHE A 192 -11.38 -7.85 -7.87
C PHE A 192 -11.47 -8.74 -6.63
N VAL A 193 -12.32 -9.77 -6.71
CA VAL A 193 -12.69 -10.63 -5.60
C VAL A 193 -12.26 -12.06 -5.89
N GLY A 194 -11.45 -12.63 -4.99
CA GLY A 194 -10.90 -13.98 -5.20
C GLY A 194 -11.85 -15.11 -4.83
N CYS A 195 -12.89 -14.87 -4.04
CA CYS A 195 -13.86 -15.88 -3.60
C CYS A 195 -15.15 -15.26 -3.08
N SER A 196 -16.15 -16.09 -2.76
CA SER A 196 -17.47 -15.66 -2.29
C SER A 196 -17.47 -14.76 -1.05
N HIS A 197 -16.36 -14.68 -0.28
CA HIS A 197 -16.26 -13.84 0.92
C HIS A 197 -16.11 -12.33 0.64
N ARG A 198 -15.76 -11.92 -0.59
CA ARG A 198 -15.74 -10.49 -1.00
C ARG A 198 -14.93 -9.58 -0.06
N CYS A 199 -13.81 -10.10 0.45
CA CYS A 199 -13.01 -9.41 1.45
C CYS A 199 -12.47 -8.06 0.93
N GLY A 200 -12.77 -6.98 1.65
CA GLY A 200 -12.28 -5.64 1.29
C GLY A 200 -13.09 -4.94 0.20
N ALA A 201 -14.27 -5.45 -0.14
CA ALA A 201 -15.19 -4.77 -1.05
C ALA A 201 -15.49 -3.34 -0.56
N PRO A 202 -15.40 -2.33 -1.43
CA PRO A 202 -15.75 -0.96 -1.07
C PRO A 202 -17.19 -0.83 -0.59
N ALA A 203 -17.43 0.07 0.38
CA ALA A 203 -18.78 0.38 0.86
C ALA A 203 -19.59 1.28 -0.08
N TYR A 204 -18.94 1.83 -1.12
CA TYR A 204 -19.54 2.67 -2.15
C TYR A 204 -19.73 1.89 -3.46
N PRO A 205 -20.53 2.40 -4.42
CA PRO A 205 -20.78 1.72 -5.69
C PRO A 205 -19.48 1.38 -6.45
N HIS A 206 -19.38 0.14 -6.91
CA HIS A 206 -18.21 -0.35 -7.65
C HIS A 206 -18.63 -1.52 -8.55
N THR A 207 -17.87 -1.75 -9.61
CA THR A 207 -17.97 -2.97 -10.41
C THR A 207 -17.18 -4.08 -9.72
N GLU A 208 -17.80 -5.22 -9.49
CA GLU A 208 -17.15 -6.41 -8.94
C GLU A 208 -16.71 -7.36 -10.05
N TYR A 209 -15.47 -7.86 -9.94
CA TYR A 209 -14.93 -8.95 -10.74
C TYR A 209 -14.72 -10.15 -9.80
N LEU A 210 -15.69 -11.05 -9.75
CA LEU A 210 -15.65 -12.25 -8.89
C LEU A 210 -14.98 -13.40 -9.62
N ALA A 211 -13.88 -13.89 -9.08
CA ALA A 211 -13.16 -15.03 -9.64
C ALA A 211 -14.05 -16.28 -9.59
N THR A 212 -14.19 -16.95 -10.73
CA THR A 212 -14.82 -18.27 -10.88
C THR A 212 -13.79 -19.38 -11.14
N GLY A 213 -12.57 -18.98 -11.49
CA GLY A 213 -11.40 -19.81 -11.75
C GLY A 213 -10.15 -18.93 -11.86
N ASP A 214 -9.00 -19.52 -12.17
CA ASP A 214 -7.74 -18.78 -12.34
C ASP A 214 -7.80 -17.93 -13.61
N GLY A 215 -7.74 -16.61 -13.46
CA GLY A 215 -7.92 -15.63 -14.54
C GLY A 215 -9.34 -15.50 -15.10
N GLU A 216 -10.33 -16.18 -14.51
CA GLU A 216 -11.72 -16.21 -14.98
C GLU A 216 -12.66 -15.47 -14.01
N TYR A 217 -13.51 -14.58 -14.55
CA TYR A 217 -14.30 -13.64 -13.75
C TYR A 217 -15.75 -13.52 -14.21
N GLU A 218 -16.67 -13.51 -13.25
CA GLU A 218 -18.02 -12.97 -13.39
C GLU A 218 -18.02 -11.48 -13.01
N VAL A 219 -18.66 -10.63 -13.83
CA VAL A 219 -18.66 -9.17 -13.63
C VAL A 219 -20.06 -8.67 -13.29
N SER A 220 -20.17 -7.88 -12.22
CA SER A 220 -21.44 -7.28 -11.76
C SER A 220 -21.22 -5.85 -11.24
N GLY A 221 -22.28 -5.03 -11.13
CA GLY A 221 -22.19 -3.63 -10.68
C GLY A 221 -23.42 -3.15 -9.94
#